data_AF-A0A0Q5DG81-F1
#
_entry.id   AF-A0A0Q5DG81-F1
#
_cell.length_a   1.000
_cell.length_b   1.000
_cell.length_c   1.000
_cell.angle_alpha   90.00
_cell.angle_beta   90.00
_cell.angle_gamma   90.00
#
_symmetry.space_group_name_H-M   'P 1'
#
loop_
_entity.id
_entity.type
_entity.pdbx_description
1 polymer ?
#
loop_
_entity_poly.entity_id
_entity_poly.type
_entity_poly.pdbx_seq_one_letter_code
_entity_poly.pdbx_strand_id
1 'polypeptide(L)'
;MPTRRAWQDLAPEQRKACEERTPDYLAAAKASGRKFSKAAATYLSERAWERLDDRPAAAATPERHNPYSRAWSALRLAELSKPPVHLTLTPLEAQIIEAKPEKDAVIWRDKREKAGWPEAVKLNDGARERRPVFVNPRIVSISSSFDKVAVGGEIWDAWKRLHADRCWPWLPEPNGLPFVQFPALPEGIEDPDEAVAAALREFQKKLIEVRDHDHAA
;
A
#
# COMPACT_ATOMS: atom_id res chain seq x y z
N MET A 1 -3.18 44.45 -4.46
CA MET A 1 -3.30 44.92 -5.85
C MET A 1 -4.74 44.70 -6.34
N PRO A 2 -5.37 45.64 -7.05
CA PRO A 2 -6.68 45.41 -7.68
C PRO A 2 -6.58 44.43 -8.85
N THR A 3 -7.57 43.56 -9.04
CA THR A 3 -7.60 42.52 -10.10
C THR A 3 -7.39 43.11 -11.50
N ARG A 4 -8.00 44.27 -11.80
CA ARG A 4 -7.86 44.96 -13.10
C ARG A 4 -6.40 45.34 -13.40
N ARG A 5 -5.66 45.79 -12.39
CA ARG A 5 -4.25 46.17 -12.54
C ARG A 5 -3.38 44.94 -12.74
N ALA A 6 -3.60 43.89 -11.95
CA ALA A 6 -2.89 42.62 -12.09
C ALA A 6 -3.10 41.97 -13.48
N TRP A 7 -4.27 42.16 -14.10
CA TRP A 7 -4.53 41.71 -15.47
C TRP A 7 -3.79 42.54 -16.53
N GLN A 8 -3.74 43.85 -16.35
CA GLN A 8 -3.05 44.76 -17.25
C GLN A 8 -1.53 44.54 -17.24
N ASP A 9 -0.97 44.16 -16.09
CA ASP A 9 0.45 43.88 -15.92
C ASP A 9 0.90 42.58 -16.62
N LEU A 10 -0.02 41.72 -17.08
CA LEU A 10 0.30 40.51 -17.85
C LEU A 10 0.56 40.82 -19.32
N ALA A 11 1.54 40.13 -19.90
CA ALA A 11 1.77 40.12 -21.34
C ALA A 11 0.61 39.43 -22.10
N PRO A 12 0.38 39.74 -23.39
CA PRO A 12 -0.69 39.12 -24.18
C PRO A 12 -0.67 37.59 -24.17
N GLU A 13 0.53 36.99 -24.25
CA GLU A 13 0.75 35.55 -24.24
C GLU A 13 0.41 34.95 -22.87
N GLN A 14 0.71 35.68 -21.79
CA GLN A 14 0.38 35.28 -20.43
C GLN A 14 -1.12 35.35 -20.16
N ARG A 15 -1.84 36.30 -20.75
CA ARG A 15 -3.31 36.39 -20.66
C ARG A 15 -3.97 35.20 -21.34
N LYS A 16 -3.51 34.84 -22.54
CA LYS A 16 -3.98 33.65 -23.26
C LYS A 16 -3.74 32.37 -22.45
N ALA A 17 -2.50 32.17 -21.96
CA ALA A 17 -2.18 31.01 -21.13
C ALA A 17 -2.96 30.98 -19.81
N CYS A 18 -3.21 32.14 -19.20
CA CYS A 18 -4.06 32.26 -18.01
C CYS A 18 -5.49 31.78 -18.32
N GLU A 19 -6.10 32.26 -19.40
CA GLU A 19 -7.46 31.84 -19.79
C GLU A 19 -7.55 30.33 -20.06
N GLU A 20 -6.59 29.78 -20.80
CA GLU A 20 -6.53 28.35 -21.13
C GLU A 20 -6.34 27.46 -19.90
N ARG A 21 -5.49 27.87 -18.94
CA ARG A 21 -5.11 27.03 -17.77
C ARG A 21 -5.93 27.30 -16.50
N THR A 22 -6.78 28.33 -16.48
CA THR A 22 -7.65 28.62 -15.32
C THR A 22 -8.62 27.49 -14.98
N PRO A 23 -9.26 26.80 -15.95
CA PRO A 23 -10.10 25.64 -15.65
C PRO A 23 -9.34 24.54 -14.89
N ASP A 24 -8.12 24.22 -15.33
CA ASP A 24 -7.27 23.20 -14.70
C ASP A 24 -6.89 23.61 -13.26
N TYR A 25 -6.58 24.88 -13.06
CA TYR A 25 -6.30 25.42 -11.72
C TYR A 25 -7.48 25.28 -10.77
N LEU A 26 -8.69 25.59 -11.23
CA LEU A 26 -9.91 25.47 -10.44
C LEU A 26 -10.23 24.00 -10.14
N ALA A 27 -10.04 23.10 -11.12
CA ALA A 27 -10.19 21.66 -10.94
C ALA A 27 -9.21 21.12 -9.89
N ALA A 28 -7.92 21.50 -9.97
CA ALA A 28 -6.90 21.11 -8.99
C ALA A 28 -7.18 21.66 -7.58
N ALA A 29 -7.64 22.91 -7.47
CA ALA A 29 -8.01 23.49 -6.18
C ALA A 29 -9.19 22.76 -5.52
N LYS A 30 -10.20 22.37 -6.33
CA LYS A 30 -11.34 21.57 -5.88
C LYS A 30 -10.92 20.17 -5.46
N ALA A 31 -10.07 19.50 -6.26
CA ALA A 31 -9.54 18.17 -5.95
C ALA A 31 -8.72 18.14 -4.65
N SER A 32 -7.99 19.22 -4.34
CA SER A 32 -7.24 19.35 -3.08
C SER A 32 -8.09 19.57 -1.82
N GLY A 33 -9.42 19.62 -1.94
CA GLY A 33 -10.34 19.80 -0.80
C GLY A 33 -10.37 21.22 -0.21
N ARG A 34 -9.83 22.23 -0.91
CA ARG A 34 -9.88 23.63 -0.44
C ARG A 34 -11.29 24.19 -0.59
N LYS A 35 -11.80 24.82 0.46
CA LYS A 35 -13.12 25.50 0.45
C LYS A 35 -13.18 26.69 -0.51
N PHE A 36 -12.04 27.34 -0.75
CA PHE A 36 -11.94 28.50 -1.64
C PHE A 36 -10.65 28.45 -2.46
N SER A 37 -10.70 28.87 -3.73
CA SER A 37 -9.52 29.12 -4.55
C SER A 37 -8.83 30.44 -4.13
N LYS A 38 -7.61 30.69 -4.64
CA LYS A 38 -6.96 31.99 -4.43
C LYS A 38 -7.84 33.12 -4.98
N ALA A 39 -7.81 34.28 -4.33
CA ALA A 39 -8.46 35.48 -4.84
C ALA A 39 -7.91 35.85 -6.22
N ALA A 40 -8.76 36.38 -7.11
CA ALA A 40 -8.40 36.64 -8.51
C ALA A 40 -7.14 37.52 -8.66
N ALA A 41 -7.00 38.57 -7.85
CA ALA A 41 -5.81 39.41 -7.87
C ALA A 41 -4.52 38.63 -7.51
N THR A 42 -4.57 37.76 -6.50
CA THR A 42 -3.44 36.92 -6.09
C THR A 42 -3.13 35.85 -7.12
N TYR A 43 -4.16 35.24 -7.71
CA TYR A 43 -4.03 34.27 -8.80
C TYR A 43 -3.28 34.85 -10.00
N LEU A 44 -3.66 36.07 -10.42
CA LEU A 44 -3.03 36.82 -11.52
C LEU A 44 -1.60 37.27 -11.19
N SER A 45 -1.41 37.94 -10.04
CA SER A 45 -0.09 38.48 -9.67
C SER A 45 0.96 37.41 -9.42
N GLU A 46 0.57 36.23 -8.92
CA GLU A 46 1.50 35.12 -8.70
C GLU A 46 1.66 34.19 -9.90
N ARG A 47 0.96 34.46 -11.01
CA ARG A 47 0.92 33.60 -12.20
C ARG A 47 0.64 32.13 -11.84
N ALA A 48 -0.38 31.93 -11.01
CA ALA A 48 -0.58 30.66 -10.32
C ALA A 48 -0.94 29.48 -11.25
N TRP A 49 -1.32 29.74 -12.51
CA TRP A 49 -1.50 28.72 -13.55
C TRP A 49 -0.19 28.12 -14.04
N GLU A 50 0.93 28.83 -13.94
CA GLU A 50 2.23 28.33 -14.41
C GLU A 50 2.81 27.30 -13.46
N ARG A 51 2.39 27.35 -12.19
CA ARG A 51 2.79 26.41 -11.14
C ARG A 51 1.81 25.24 -10.99
N LEU A 52 1.01 24.97 -12.02
CA LEU A 52 0.12 23.80 -12.03
C LEU A 52 0.90 22.51 -12.21
N ASP A 53 1.94 22.54 -13.04
CA ASP A 53 2.80 21.38 -13.32
C ASP A 53 3.74 21.09 -12.13
N ASP A 54 4.11 22.12 -11.36
CA ASP A 54 4.93 22.00 -10.14
C ASP A 54 4.12 21.56 -8.90
N ARG A 55 2.80 21.43 -9.00
CA ARG A 55 1.98 21.01 -7.86
C ARG A 55 1.92 19.49 -7.86
N PRO A 56 2.60 18.79 -6.93
CA PRO A 56 2.38 17.37 -6.77
C PRO A 56 0.88 17.15 -6.56
N ALA A 57 0.30 16.23 -7.34
CA ALA A 57 -1.10 15.85 -7.21
C ALA A 57 -1.40 15.64 -5.72
N ALA A 58 -2.49 16.23 -5.21
CA ALA A 58 -2.84 16.11 -3.82
C ALA A 58 -2.90 14.62 -3.46
N ALA A 59 -2.00 14.17 -2.57
CA ALA A 59 -1.89 12.77 -2.19
C ALA A 59 -3.27 12.30 -1.71
N ALA A 60 -3.83 11.29 -2.40
CA ALA A 60 -5.15 10.78 -2.07
C ALA A 60 -5.17 10.28 -0.62
N THR A 61 -6.20 10.67 0.13
CA THR A 61 -6.30 10.38 1.56
C THR A 61 -6.49 8.88 1.80
N PRO A 62 -5.78 8.27 2.77
CA PRO A 62 -6.01 6.87 3.16
C PRO A 62 -7.47 6.57 3.52
N GLU A 63 -7.96 5.43 3.06
CA GLU A 63 -9.34 4.97 3.23
C GLU A 63 -9.47 3.91 4.32
N ARG A 64 -10.57 3.92 5.07
CA ARG A 64 -10.80 2.98 6.19
C ARG A 64 -11.33 1.65 5.67
N HIS A 65 -10.64 0.55 5.99
CA HIS A 65 -11.02 -0.81 5.61
C HIS A 65 -11.05 -1.78 6.79
N ASN A 66 -11.99 -2.73 6.76
CA ASN A 66 -12.12 -3.78 7.76
C ASN A 66 -11.11 -4.92 7.52
N PRO A 67 -10.75 -5.69 8.56
CA PRO A 67 -9.95 -6.91 8.42
C PRO A 67 -10.51 -7.88 7.37
N TYR A 68 -9.63 -8.61 6.69
CA TYR A 68 -9.93 -9.56 5.61
C TYR A 68 -10.60 -8.97 4.35
N SER A 69 -10.78 -7.65 4.26
CA SER A 69 -11.13 -6.99 2.99
C SER A 69 -9.96 -7.02 2.00
N ARG A 70 -10.22 -6.79 0.70
CA ARG A 70 -9.18 -6.78 -0.34
C ARG A 70 -8.05 -5.81 -0.01
N ALA A 71 -8.39 -4.56 0.33
CA ALA A 71 -7.42 -3.53 0.67
C ALA A 71 -6.61 -3.88 1.93
N TRP A 72 -7.25 -4.45 2.95
CA TRP A 72 -6.55 -4.91 4.15
C TRP A 72 -5.59 -6.06 3.85
N SER A 73 -6.04 -7.06 3.08
CA SER A 73 -5.20 -8.20 2.68
C SER A 73 -4.01 -7.75 1.84
N ALA A 74 -4.22 -6.82 0.91
CA ALA A 74 -3.16 -6.24 0.09
C ALA A 74 -2.15 -5.46 0.94
N LEU A 75 -2.62 -4.65 1.90
CA LEU A 75 -1.73 -3.95 2.84
C LEU A 75 -0.87 -4.93 3.63
N ARG A 76 -1.48 -5.98 4.19
CA ARG A 76 -0.76 -7.02 4.93
C ARG A 76 0.29 -7.71 4.07
N LEU A 77 -0.06 -8.11 2.85
CA LEU A 77 0.87 -8.77 1.93
C LEU A 77 1.99 -7.83 1.47
N ALA A 78 1.71 -6.52 1.36
CA ALA A 78 2.72 -5.51 1.09
C ALA A 78 3.71 -5.36 2.26
N GLU A 79 3.22 -5.36 3.51
CA GLU A 79 4.08 -5.36 4.69
C GLU A 79 4.97 -6.62 4.76
N LEU A 80 4.42 -7.80 4.45
CA LEU A 80 5.19 -9.04 4.38
C LEU A 80 6.23 -9.06 3.26
N SER A 81 5.97 -8.34 2.17
CA SER A 81 6.89 -8.26 1.03
C SER A 81 8.11 -7.37 1.29
N LYS A 82 8.15 -6.64 2.42
CA LYS A 82 9.34 -5.91 2.86
C LYS A 82 10.39 -6.89 3.42
N PRO A 83 11.69 -6.54 3.40
CA PRO A 83 12.70 -7.30 4.14
C PRO A 83 12.33 -7.40 5.62
N PRO A 84 12.61 -8.54 6.28
CA PRO A 84 12.38 -8.66 7.72
C PRO A 84 13.24 -7.66 8.48
N VAL A 85 12.77 -7.23 9.64
CA VAL A 85 13.58 -6.43 10.56
C VAL A 85 14.78 -7.24 11.06
N HIS A 86 15.83 -6.54 11.48
CA HIS A 86 16.96 -7.20 12.13
C HIS A 86 16.50 -7.83 13.45
N LEU A 87 16.86 -9.10 13.67
CA LEU A 87 16.49 -9.88 14.84
C LEU A 87 17.76 -10.31 15.57
N THR A 88 17.76 -10.20 16.90
CA THR A 88 18.83 -10.66 17.78
C THR A 88 18.29 -11.72 18.72
N LEU A 89 19.12 -12.68 19.13
CA LEU A 89 18.74 -13.66 20.15
C LEU A 89 18.63 -12.99 21.52
N THR A 90 17.64 -13.41 22.30
CA THR A 90 17.60 -13.11 23.73
C THR A 90 18.66 -13.94 24.45
N PRO A 91 19.10 -13.53 25.67
CA PRO A 91 20.05 -14.32 26.44
C PRO A 91 19.61 -15.77 26.67
N LEU A 92 18.31 -15.99 26.90
CA LEU A 92 17.75 -17.33 27.09
C LEU A 92 17.84 -18.18 25.82
N GLU A 93 17.48 -17.62 24.67
CA GLU A 93 17.56 -18.35 23.39
C GLU A 93 19.01 -18.69 23.03
N ALA A 94 19.94 -17.76 23.26
CA ALA A 94 21.37 -17.99 23.04
C ALA A 94 21.88 -19.15 23.92
N GLN A 95 21.51 -19.16 25.20
CA GLN A 95 21.86 -20.25 26.13
C GLN A 95 21.25 -21.59 25.70
N ILE A 96 20.02 -21.60 25.18
CA ILE A 96 19.39 -22.83 24.68
C ILE A 96 20.13 -23.36 23.45
N ILE A 97 20.52 -22.49 22.52
CA ILE A 97 21.27 -22.88 21.31
C ILE A 97 22.66 -23.39 21.68
N GLU A 98 23.35 -22.74 22.61
CA GLU A 98 24.64 -23.20 23.11
C GLU A 98 24.54 -24.60 23.73
N ALA A 99 23.50 -24.85 24.54
CA ALA A 99 23.27 -26.15 25.16
C ALA A 99 22.74 -27.21 24.17
N LYS A 100 22.03 -26.79 23.11
CA LYS A 100 21.33 -27.65 22.13
C LYS A 100 21.41 -27.04 20.73
N PRO A 101 22.55 -27.18 20.03
CA PRO A 101 22.76 -26.57 18.72
C PRO A 101 21.73 -26.99 17.67
N GLU A 102 21.15 -28.18 17.78
CA GLU A 102 20.08 -28.66 16.89
C GLU A 102 18.80 -27.82 16.94
N LYS A 103 18.62 -26.99 17.98
CA LYS A 103 17.47 -26.09 18.12
C LYS A 103 17.63 -24.75 17.40
N ASP A 104 18.82 -24.42 16.92
CA ASP A 104 19.13 -23.13 16.30
C ASP A 104 18.14 -22.77 15.18
N ALA A 105 17.97 -23.67 14.21
CA ALA A 105 17.07 -23.45 13.08
C ALA A 105 15.60 -23.25 13.52
N VAL A 106 15.13 -23.99 14.52
CA VAL A 106 13.75 -23.91 15.02
C VAL A 106 13.52 -22.58 15.75
N ILE A 107 14.47 -22.17 16.59
CA ILE A 107 14.39 -20.90 17.34
C ILE A 107 14.40 -19.72 16.38
N TRP A 108 15.31 -19.69 15.41
CA TRP A 108 15.33 -18.61 14.41
C TRP A 108 14.09 -18.57 13.54
N ARG A 109 13.54 -19.74 13.17
CA ARG A 109 12.30 -19.82 12.40
C ARG A 109 11.12 -19.22 13.18
N ASP A 110 10.92 -19.67 14.42
CA ASP A 110 9.85 -19.16 15.30
C ASP A 110 10.00 -17.65 15.55
N LYS A 111 11.23 -17.21 15.83
CA LYS A 111 11.52 -15.79 16.05
C LYS A 111 11.25 -14.94 14.82
N ARG A 112 11.63 -15.43 13.63
CA ARG A 112 11.39 -14.75 12.36
C ARG A 112 9.90 -14.65 12.06
N GLU A 113 9.15 -15.70 12.30
CA GLU A 113 7.69 -15.70 12.14
C GLU A 113 7.00 -14.69 13.05
N LYS A 114 7.40 -14.63 14.33
CA LYS A 114 6.76 -13.76 15.33
C LYS A 114 7.18 -12.30 15.28
N ALA A 115 8.43 -12.02 14.92
CA ALA A 115 9.02 -10.68 15.07
C ALA A 115 9.62 -10.11 13.78
N GLY A 116 9.77 -10.91 12.72
CA GLY A 116 10.39 -10.46 11.47
C GLY A 116 9.61 -9.37 10.74
N TRP A 117 8.28 -9.36 10.86
CA TRP A 117 7.39 -8.39 10.20
C TRP A 117 6.42 -7.74 11.19
N PRO A 118 6.89 -6.80 12.03
CA PRO A 118 6.09 -6.24 13.11
C PRO A 118 4.80 -5.56 12.63
N GLU A 119 4.81 -4.89 11.47
CA GLU A 119 3.61 -4.26 10.93
C GLU A 119 2.56 -5.28 10.45
N ALA A 120 2.98 -6.39 9.84
CA ALA A 120 2.06 -7.48 9.48
C ALA A 120 1.47 -8.16 10.73
N VAL A 121 2.27 -8.30 11.79
CA VAL A 121 1.83 -8.83 13.09
C VAL A 121 0.81 -7.88 13.73
N LYS A 122 1.06 -6.57 13.74
CA LYS A 122 0.08 -5.57 14.22
C LYS A 122 -1.24 -5.64 13.45
N LEU A 123 -1.20 -5.82 12.13
CA LEU A 123 -2.41 -6.01 11.32
C LEU A 123 -3.17 -7.28 11.73
N ASN A 124 -2.45 -8.38 11.96
CA ASN A 124 -3.03 -9.63 12.45
C ASN A 124 -3.68 -9.44 13.84
N ASP A 125 -3.01 -8.77 14.78
CA ASP A 125 -3.56 -8.49 16.11
C ASP A 125 -4.81 -7.60 16.02
N GLY A 126 -4.76 -6.55 15.19
CA GLY A 126 -5.93 -5.74 14.88
C GLY A 126 -7.08 -6.55 14.28
N ALA A 127 -6.81 -7.54 13.43
CA ALA A 127 -7.83 -8.40 12.86
C ALA A 127 -8.54 -9.29 13.92
N ARG A 128 -7.81 -9.80 14.91
CA ARG A 128 -8.39 -10.53 16.05
C ARG A 128 -9.37 -9.65 16.84
N GLU A 129 -9.03 -8.38 17.00
CA GLU A 129 -9.86 -7.38 17.68
C GLU A 129 -10.92 -6.72 16.76
N ARG A 130 -11.02 -7.15 15.49
CA ARG A 130 -11.87 -6.54 14.46
C ARG A 130 -11.62 -5.04 14.24
N ARG A 131 -10.39 -4.59 14.49
CA ARG A 131 -9.97 -3.20 14.33
C ARG A 131 -9.74 -2.87 12.85
N PRO A 132 -10.44 -1.88 12.29
CA PRO A 132 -10.20 -1.42 10.93
C PRO A 132 -8.90 -0.62 10.84
N VAL A 133 -8.36 -0.50 9.63
CA VAL A 133 -7.12 0.22 9.35
C VAL A 133 -7.33 1.19 8.19
N PHE A 134 -6.49 2.22 8.14
CA PHE A 134 -6.45 3.12 7.00
C PHE A 134 -5.43 2.61 5.98
N VAL A 135 -5.87 2.42 4.75
CA VAL A 135 -5.06 1.88 3.64
C VAL A 135 -4.81 2.99 2.63
N ASN A 136 -3.56 3.12 2.19
CA ASN A 136 -3.20 4.09 1.17
C ASN A 136 -3.94 3.77 -0.15
N PRO A 137 -4.50 4.76 -0.88
CA PRO A 137 -5.27 4.53 -2.10
C PRO A 137 -4.52 3.75 -3.18
N ARG A 138 -3.19 3.82 -3.18
CA ARG A 138 -2.34 3.00 -4.03
C ARG A 138 -2.51 1.50 -3.77
N ILE A 139 -2.50 1.10 -2.51
CA ILE A 139 -2.69 -0.30 -2.12
C ILE A 139 -4.14 -0.72 -2.38
N VAL A 140 -5.10 0.20 -2.18
CA VAL A 140 -6.51 -0.02 -2.54
C VAL A 140 -6.62 -0.34 -4.04
N SER A 141 -5.96 0.44 -4.90
CA SER A 141 -5.93 0.22 -6.36
C SER A 141 -5.36 -1.14 -6.74
N ILE A 142 -4.19 -1.52 -6.20
CA ILE A 142 -3.57 -2.83 -6.45
C ILE A 142 -4.49 -3.98 -6.00
N SER A 143 -5.19 -3.79 -4.86
CA SER A 143 -6.10 -4.79 -4.30
C SER A 143 -7.33 -5.09 -5.16
N SER A 144 -7.63 -4.26 -6.16
CA SER A 144 -8.72 -4.53 -7.11
C SER A 144 -8.54 -5.85 -7.87
N SER A 145 -7.28 -6.29 -8.05
CA SER A 145 -6.93 -7.56 -8.69
C SER A 145 -6.94 -8.78 -7.75
N PHE A 146 -7.39 -8.62 -6.51
CA PHE A 146 -7.48 -9.72 -5.55
C PHE A 146 -8.78 -10.50 -5.73
N ASP A 147 -8.70 -11.81 -5.51
CA ASP A 147 -9.84 -12.71 -5.57
C ASP A 147 -10.07 -13.46 -4.24
N LYS A 148 -11.27 -14.05 -4.14
CA LYS A 148 -11.70 -14.85 -3.00
C LYS A 148 -11.00 -16.20 -3.01
N VAL A 149 -10.30 -16.51 -1.94
CA VAL A 149 -9.72 -17.84 -1.68
C VAL A 149 -10.51 -18.51 -0.56
N ALA A 150 -11.09 -19.68 -0.86
CA ALA A 150 -11.87 -20.46 0.10
C ALA A 150 -11.00 -20.94 1.26
N VAL A 151 -11.44 -20.69 2.49
CA VAL A 151 -10.72 -21.11 3.70
C VAL A 151 -10.78 -22.63 3.81
N GLY A 152 -9.62 -23.26 3.99
CA GLY A 152 -9.49 -24.72 4.03
C GLY A 152 -9.50 -25.42 2.66
N GLY A 153 -9.54 -24.65 1.56
CA GLY A 153 -9.34 -25.20 0.21
C GLY A 153 -7.87 -25.38 -0.16
N GLU A 154 -7.63 -26.00 -1.32
CA GLU A 154 -6.29 -26.30 -1.83
C GLU A 154 -5.41 -25.04 -2.02
N ILE A 155 -5.97 -23.99 -2.63
CA ILE A 155 -5.27 -22.70 -2.80
C ILE A 155 -4.95 -22.04 -1.46
N TRP A 156 -5.83 -22.18 -0.46
CA TRP A 156 -5.57 -21.69 0.90
C TRP A 156 -4.41 -22.43 1.56
N ASP A 157 -4.33 -23.75 1.37
CA ASP A 157 -3.22 -24.56 1.86
C ASP A 157 -1.90 -24.24 1.13
N ALA A 158 -1.95 -23.95 -0.16
CA ALA A 158 -0.81 -23.47 -0.93
C ALA A 158 -0.27 -22.13 -0.40
N TRP A 159 -1.17 -21.16 -0.14
CA TRP A 159 -0.77 -19.92 0.52
C TRP A 159 -0.17 -20.15 1.91
N LYS A 160 -0.70 -21.08 2.71
CA LYS A 160 -0.14 -21.45 4.02
C LYS A 160 1.28 -21.98 3.89
N ARG A 161 1.53 -22.92 2.97
CA ARG A 161 2.88 -23.45 2.70
C ARG A 161 3.83 -22.35 2.27
N LEU A 162 3.41 -21.50 1.33
CA LEU A 162 4.19 -20.36 0.87
C LEU A 162 4.64 -19.44 2.01
N HIS A 163 3.73 -19.15 2.96
CA HIS A 163 4.05 -18.31 4.12
C HIS A 163 5.00 -19.04 5.07
N ALA A 164 4.74 -20.31 5.36
CA ALA A 164 5.58 -21.12 6.22
C ALA A 164 7.03 -21.18 5.70
N ASP A 165 7.22 -21.38 4.40
CA ASP A 165 8.56 -21.44 3.77
C ASP A 165 9.32 -20.11 3.89
N ARG A 166 8.59 -18.99 3.93
CA ARG A 166 9.16 -17.64 4.10
C ARG A 166 9.29 -17.22 5.56
N CYS A 167 8.89 -18.08 6.51
CA CYS A 167 8.72 -17.74 7.91
C CYS A 167 7.82 -16.50 8.08
N TRP A 168 6.84 -16.32 7.20
CA TRP A 168 5.89 -15.22 7.32
C TRP A 168 4.81 -15.60 8.33
N PRO A 169 4.41 -14.68 9.23
CA PRO A 169 3.28 -14.94 10.10
C PRO A 169 2.06 -15.28 9.25
N TRP A 170 1.34 -16.33 9.63
CA TRP A 170 0.09 -16.67 8.95
C TRP A 170 -1.05 -15.71 9.35
N LEU A 171 -2.16 -15.76 8.63
CA LEU A 171 -3.38 -15.04 8.99
C LEU A 171 -3.92 -15.55 10.33
N PRO A 172 -4.52 -14.67 11.16
CA PRO A 172 -5.33 -15.14 12.28
C PRO A 172 -6.55 -15.89 11.72
N GLU A 173 -7.19 -16.68 12.59
CA GLU A 173 -8.39 -17.40 12.20
C GLU A 173 -9.43 -16.41 11.64
N PRO A 174 -10.00 -16.67 10.44
CA PRO A 174 -10.80 -15.70 9.73
C PRO A 174 -12.22 -15.53 10.31
N ASN A 175 -12.39 -15.77 11.62
CA ASN A 175 -13.64 -15.57 12.37
C ASN A 175 -14.88 -16.20 11.72
N GLY A 176 -14.74 -17.37 11.11
CA GLY A 176 -15.83 -18.07 10.42
C GLY A 176 -16.15 -17.56 9.01
N LEU A 177 -15.33 -16.66 8.44
CA LEU A 177 -15.46 -16.28 7.03
C LEU A 177 -15.15 -17.48 6.12
N PRO A 178 -15.99 -17.78 5.11
CA PRO A 178 -15.76 -18.91 4.20
C PRO A 178 -14.64 -18.66 3.19
N PHE A 179 -14.22 -17.40 3.02
CA PHE A 179 -13.13 -17.01 2.14
C PHE A 179 -12.35 -15.82 2.70
N VAL A 180 -11.11 -15.68 2.28
CA VAL A 180 -10.30 -14.46 2.44
C VAL A 180 -9.92 -13.90 1.08
N GLN A 181 -9.19 -12.79 1.04
CA GLN A 181 -8.72 -12.15 -0.18
C GLN A 181 -7.21 -12.35 -0.36
N PHE A 182 -6.80 -12.84 -1.52
CA PHE A 182 -5.40 -12.93 -1.96
C PHE A 182 -5.27 -12.44 -3.40
N PRO A 183 -4.05 -12.17 -3.92
CA PRO A 183 -3.85 -11.92 -5.33
C PRO A 183 -4.51 -13.00 -6.20
N ALA A 184 -5.16 -12.60 -7.29
CA ALA A 184 -5.71 -13.55 -8.26
C ALA A 184 -4.58 -14.44 -8.81
N LEU A 185 -4.91 -15.71 -9.05
CA LEU A 185 -3.96 -16.66 -9.62
C LEU A 185 -3.82 -16.40 -11.13
N PRO A 186 -2.62 -16.54 -11.68
CA PRO A 186 -2.42 -16.49 -13.12
C PRO A 186 -3.10 -17.69 -13.79
N GLU A 187 -3.60 -17.48 -15.00
CA GLU A 187 -4.15 -18.56 -15.82
C GLU A 187 -3.04 -19.50 -16.32
N GLY A 188 -3.38 -20.78 -16.51
CA GLY A 188 -2.48 -21.76 -17.13
C GLY A 188 -1.42 -22.38 -16.21
N ILE A 189 -1.46 -22.13 -14.90
CA ILE A 189 -0.63 -22.83 -13.91
C ILE A 189 -1.50 -23.82 -13.13
N GLU A 190 -1.26 -25.11 -13.32
CA GLU A 190 -2.04 -26.18 -12.68
C GLU A 190 -1.58 -26.45 -11.25
N ASP A 191 -0.27 -26.34 -10.98
CA ASP A 191 0.27 -26.57 -9.63
C ASP A 191 -0.11 -25.41 -8.68
N PRO A 192 -0.83 -25.69 -7.57
CA PRO A 192 -1.27 -24.66 -6.65
C PRO A 192 -0.14 -23.86 -6.02
N ASP A 193 0.99 -24.51 -5.69
CA ASP A 193 2.12 -23.87 -5.02
C ASP A 193 2.86 -22.93 -5.98
N GLU A 194 3.02 -23.34 -7.25
CA GLU A 194 3.54 -22.50 -8.32
C GLU A 194 2.61 -21.32 -8.63
N ALA A 195 1.30 -21.55 -8.68
CA ALA A 195 0.31 -20.52 -8.99
C ALA A 195 0.30 -19.42 -7.92
N VAL A 196 0.29 -19.78 -6.62
CA VAL A 196 0.35 -18.77 -5.53
C VAL A 196 1.70 -18.04 -5.51
N ALA A 197 2.80 -18.73 -5.81
CA ALA A 197 4.11 -18.10 -5.90
C ALA A 197 4.20 -17.11 -7.07
N ALA A 198 3.61 -17.44 -8.22
CA ALA A 198 3.51 -16.55 -9.37
C ALA A 198 2.62 -15.33 -9.06
N ALA A 199 1.45 -15.55 -8.47
CA ALA A 199 0.55 -14.48 -8.04
C ALA A 199 1.22 -13.50 -7.06
N LEU A 200 2.03 -14.01 -6.11
CA LEU A 200 2.81 -13.17 -5.21
C LEU A 200 3.88 -12.35 -5.95
N ARG A 201 4.59 -12.94 -6.92
CA ARG A 201 5.60 -12.22 -7.71
C ARG A 201 4.99 -11.08 -8.51
N GLU A 202 3.84 -11.31 -9.14
CA GLU A 202 3.11 -10.26 -9.87
C GLU A 202 2.63 -9.14 -8.95
N PHE A 203 2.11 -9.49 -7.77
CA PHE A 203 1.75 -8.52 -6.76
C PHE A 203 2.95 -7.67 -6.32
N GLN A 204 4.10 -8.29 -6.05
CA GLN A 204 5.34 -7.59 -5.68
C GLN A 204 5.86 -6.69 -6.82
N LYS A 205 5.74 -7.12 -8.07
CA LYS A 205 6.07 -6.31 -9.24
C LYS A 205 5.19 -5.04 -9.29
N LYS A 206 3.88 -5.17 -9.11
CA LYS A 206 2.95 -4.03 -9.03
C LYS A 206 3.28 -3.10 -7.86
N LEU A 207 3.73 -3.63 -6.72
CA LEU A 207 4.20 -2.81 -5.60
C LEU A 207 5.45 -1.98 -5.96
N ILE A 208 6.33 -2.46 -6.84
CA ILE A 208 7.52 -1.71 -7.26
C ILE A 208 7.16 -0.69 -8.33
N GLU A 209 6.45 -1.10 -9.39
CA GLU A 209 6.11 -0.24 -10.55
C GLU A 209 5.39 1.05 -10.12
N VAL A 210 4.40 0.92 -9.22
CA VAL A 210 3.65 2.08 -8.76
C VAL A 210 4.52 3.01 -7.88
N ARG A 211 5.66 2.54 -7.34
CA ARG A 211 6.60 3.39 -6.56
C ARG A 211 7.40 4.28 -7.49
N ASP A 212 7.80 3.74 -8.62
CA ASP A 212 8.66 4.44 -9.55
C ASP A 212 7.87 5.50 -10.32
N HIS A 213 6.56 5.29 -10.55
CA HIS A 213 5.66 6.31 -11.09
C HIS A 213 5.43 7.51 -10.15
N ASP A 214 5.47 7.33 -8.83
CA ASP A 214 5.32 8.42 -7.85
C ASP A 214 6.60 9.28 -7.71
N HIS A 215 7.77 8.75 -8.10
CA HIS A 215 9.05 9.48 -8.09
C HIS A 215 9.38 10.18 -9.41
N ALA A 216 8.65 9.86 -10.48
CA ALA A 216 8.82 10.42 -11.81
C ALA A 216 7.81 11.53 -12.15
N ALA A 217 6.98 11.95 -11.18
CA ALA A 217 5.93 12.96 -11.32
C ALA A 217 6.16 14.19 -10.44
#